data_AF-A0AAX2QIU6-F1
#
_entry.id   AF-A0AAX2QIU6-F1
#
_cell.length_a   1.000
_cell.length_b   1.000
_cell.length_c   1.000
_cell.angle_alpha   90.00
_cell.angle_beta   90.00
_cell.angle_gamma   90.00
#
_symmetry.space_group_name_H-M   'P 1'
#
loop_
_entity.id
_entity.type
_entity.pdbx_description
1 polymer ?
#
loop_
_entity_poly.entity_id
_entity_poly.type
_entity_poly.pdbx_seq_one_letter_code
_entity_poly.pdbx_strand_id
1 'polypeptide(L)'
;MPEPAPINYYYLWHLTALGVVDAEYGSAPPAPPAPDASAARALPDPLITGTVWDAIVSAGPLRPARVALIDVGVSPDHPNLATRLDREASIDLTTHRYGARVLEILDTTTSFDREERHAFFAGLDIAPLGNIGLSNDDRDYLGDLVAEYAASEGVLRRLYNPESLFASHGTCCAGLIVGEPAVVAEEGMPSLPPEGAFYGNGDELRTSGNRNVIPYFGVDPFSRLISIRTSFEDDVRQFIAAFLYAYLQKADVIVLPRGLPDPKRSIVDPKNELKADLELWKNQDAANLFTRIAVADQGGPELEPKAAQKGSNPDRPWHVLKQLILAISRHIPIVCAAGNSGESQLIYPASLAADDNGIIAVGAVTVEGFRSGYSNYGEGLTVVSPSDDGEVFNRHQLRLDRLSPFAAQHDYSAFRTREYYYSHFSLLTTDLSGIFGYDRGSDPWSAIVPFGTNLGIGGGYYTTFGGTSGASAQVGGLCALIQRAYKSRHNPGDRLSGPQVKSILKTASRLDAIVAPGTRKLTADCMNAESEDAVEMAYFFGSGLPNARAAVQAALAI
;
A
#
# COMPACT_ATOMS: atom_id res chain seq x y z
N MET A 1 20.28 30.40 22.97
CA MET A 1 21.17 29.98 21.87
C MET A 1 20.27 29.43 20.78
N PRO A 2 20.47 29.75 19.49
CA PRO A 2 19.70 29.11 18.45
C PRO A 2 20.01 27.61 18.49
N GLU A 3 18.97 26.78 18.57
CA GLU A 3 19.12 25.33 18.41
C GLU A 3 19.82 25.05 17.06
N PRO A 4 20.78 24.12 17.01
CA PRO A 4 21.36 23.69 15.74
C PRO A 4 20.23 23.11 14.88
N ALA A 5 20.15 23.56 13.63
CA ALA A 5 19.19 23.05 12.65
C ALA A 5 19.25 21.51 12.62
N PRO A 6 18.10 20.80 12.66
CA PRO A 6 18.13 19.36 12.55
C PRO A 6 18.68 18.95 11.18
N ILE A 7 19.45 17.87 11.21
CA ILE A 7 20.13 17.16 10.13
C ILE A 7 19.30 17.18 8.84
N ASN A 8 19.94 17.41 7.68
CA ASN A 8 19.35 17.48 6.34
C ASN A 8 18.37 16.32 6.04
N TYR A 9 17.11 16.44 6.46
CA TYR A 9 16.06 15.51 6.06
C TYR A 9 15.80 15.73 4.57
N TYR A 10 16.00 14.68 3.78
CA TYR A 10 15.49 14.66 2.42
C TYR A 10 13.98 14.70 2.51
N TYR A 11 13.35 15.76 2.00
CA TYR A 11 11.91 15.89 2.10
C TYR A 11 11.26 15.19 0.91
N LEU A 12 10.36 14.25 1.20
CA LEU A 12 9.42 13.73 0.22
C LEU A 12 8.11 14.48 0.41
N TRP A 13 7.59 15.09 -0.65
CA TRP A 13 6.41 15.95 -0.59
C TRP A 13 5.22 15.28 0.11
N HIS A 14 5.04 13.97 -0.11
CA HIS A 14 3.94 13.21 0.47
C HIS A 14 4.06 13.04 2.00
N LEU A 15 5.27 13.03 2.56
CA LEU A 15 5.47 13.05 4.02
C LEU A 15 5.05 14.39 4.63
N THR A 16 5.28 15.49 3.90
CA THR A 16 4.83 16.83 4.33
C THR A 16 3.32 16.98 4.21
N ALA A 17 2.72 16.44 3.14
CA ALA A 17 1.27 16.43 2.93
C ALA A 17 0.54 15.69 4.06
N LEU A 18 1.13 14.59 4.56
CA LEU A 18 0.60 13.82 5.69
C LEU A 18 0.96 14.41 7.06
N GLY A 19 1.78 15.46 7.12
CA GLY A 19 2.24 16.06 8.38
C GLY A 19 3.15 15.15 9.19
N VAL A 20 3.83 14.20 8.54
CA VAL A 20 4.91 13.39 9.15
C VAL A 20 6.15 14.25 9.36
N VAL A 21 6.44 15.10 8.37
CA VAL A 21 7.50 16.11 8.39
C VAL A 21 6.85 17.49 8.32
N ASP A 22 7.21 18.38 9.24
CA ASP A 22 6.77 19.78 9.20
C ASP A 22 7.66 20.56 8.22
N ALA A 23 7.01 21.22 7.26
CA ALA A 23 7.67 21.97 6.21
C ALA A 23 7.02 23.34 6.04
N GLU A 24 7.82 24.41 6.03
CA GLU A 24 7.35 25.77 5.76
C GLU A 24 7.51 26.10 4.28
N TYR A 25 6.38 26.29 3.60
CA TYR A 25 6.30 26.66 2.20
C TYR A 25 6.04 28.16 1.97
N GLY A 26 6.22 29.01 2.99
CA GLY A 26 5.87 30.43 2.93
C GLY A 26 4.36 30.73 2.83
N SER A 27 4.02 31.99 2.58
CA SER A 27 2.62 32.45 2.49
C SER A 27 1.91 31.87 1.26
N ALA A 28 0.74 31.26 1.47
CA ALA A 28 -0.13 30.82 0.38
C ALA A 28 -0.67 32.03 -0.40
N PRO A 29 -0.97 31.89 -1.71
CA PRO A 29 -1.72 32.90 -2.44
C PRO A 29 -3.11 33.13 -1.81
N PRO A 30 -3.70 34.32 -1.94
CA PRO A 30 -4.96 34.68 -1.26
C PRO A 30 -6.15 33.81 -1.68
N ALA A 31 -6.13 33.28 -2.90
CA ALA A 31 -7.13 32.37 -3.43
C ALA A 31 -6.42 31.25 -4.21
N PRO A 32 -6.96 30.02 -4.20
CA PRO A 32 -6.43 28.94 -5.02
C PRO A 32 -6.64 29.27 -6.51
N PRO A 33 -5.74 28.79 -7.39
CA PRO A 33 -5.92 28.95 -8.83
C PRO A 33 -7.12 28.16 -9.34
N ALA A 34 -7.60 28.53 -10.54
CA ALA A 34 -8.70 27.85 -11.21
C ALA A 34 -8.43 26.34 -11.37
N PRO A 35 -9.46 25.48 -11.49
CA PRO A 35 -9.29 24.02 -11.53
C PRO A 35 -8.38 23.51 -12.66
N ASP A 36 -8.29 24.24 -13.76
CA ASP A 36 -7.48 23.99 -14.95
C ASP A 36 -6.04 24.56 -14.85
N ALA A 37 -5.65 25.09 -13.70
CA ALA A 37 -4.32 25.61 -13.43
C ALA A 37 -3.69 24.94 -12.19
N SER A 38 -2.36 24.80 -12.20
CA SER A 38 -1.63 24.19 -11.09
C SER A 38 -1.76 25.01 -9.82
N ALA A 39 -2.09 24.34 -8.72
CA ALA A 39 -2.09 24.81 -7.35
C ALA A 39 -0.82 24.39 -6.59
N ALA A 40 0.07 23.62 -7.21
CA ALA A 40 1.37 23.28 -6.65
C ALA A 40 2.28 24.52 -6.59
N ARG A 41 2.98 24.70 -5.47
CA ARG A 41 3.94 25.80 -5.33
C ARG A 41 5.23 25.46 -6.06
N ALA A 42 5.77 26.42 -6.79
CA ALA A 42 7.10 26.35 -7.40
C ALA A 42 8.22 26.67 -6.38
N LEU A 43 8.22 25.99 -5.23
CA LEU A 43 9.25 26.18 -4.20
C LEU A 43 10.17 24.96 -4.18
N PRO A 44 11.48 25.13 -4.48
CA PRO A 44 12.40 24.01 -4.58
C PRO A 44 12.76 23.40 -3.23
N ASP A 45 12.82 24.20 -2.15
CA ASP A 45 13.29 23.76 -0.83
C ASP A 45 12.47 24.39 0.32
N PRO A 46 11.57 23.64 0.99
CA PRO A 46 10.93 24.11 2.21
C PRO A 46 11.89 24.04 3.40
N LEU A 47 11.68 24.92 4.39
CA LEU A 47 12.36 24.80 5.67
C LEU A 47 11.70 23.70 6.50
N ILE A 48 12.48 22.66 6.83
CA ILE A 48 12.03 21.57 7.71
C ILE A 48 12.16 22.02 9.17
N THR A 49 11.05 21.99 9.90
CA THR A 49 10.98 22.53 11.27
C THR A 49 10.78 21.45 12.35
N GLY A 50 10.44 20.22 11.96
CA GLY A 50 10.26 19.12 12.89
C GLY A 50 9.71 17.85 12.24
N THR A 51 9.65 16.78 13.04
CA THR A 51 9.07 15.50 12.62
C THR A 51 8.18 14.91 13.70
N VAL A 52 7.22 14.06 13.31
CA VAL A 52 6.42 13.28 14.26
C VAL A 52 7.24 12.20 14.95
N TRP A 53 8.35 11.77 14.35
CA TRP A 53 9.22 10.75 14.93
C TRP A 53 9.87 11.24 16.21
N ASP A 54 10.36 12.48 16.23
CA ASP A 54 10.99 13.09 17.41
C ASP A 54 9.99 13.28 18.56
N ALA A 55 8.72 13.56 18.23
CA ALA A 55 7.65 13.64 19.21
C ALA A 55 7.39 12.29 19.89
N ILE A 56 7.44 11.18 19.14
CA ILE A 56 7.28 9.83 19.70
C ILE A 56 8.48 9.47 20.58
N VAL A 57 9.71 9.74 20.13
CA VAL A 57 10.94 9.47 20.89
C VAL A 57 10.95 10.24 22.21
N SER A 58 10.51 11.49 22.19
CA SER A 58 10.41 12.33 23.39
C SER A 58 9.38 11.83 24.39
N ALA A 59 8.41 11.01 23.94
CA ALA A 59 7.33 10.51 24.79
C ALA A 59 7.69 9.25 25.59
N GLY A 60 8.67 8.46 25.13
CA GLY A 60 9.02 7.20 25.80
C GLY A 60 9.98 6.31 25.00
N PRO A 61 10.19 5.05 25.44
CA PRO A 61 11.10 4.12 24.78
C PRO A 61 10.68 3.82 23.34
N LEU A 62 11.67 3.73 22.46
CA LEU A 62 11.51 3.30 21.07
C LEU A 62 11.04 1.84 21.00
N ARG A 63 9.82 1.63 20.50
CA ARG A 63 9.22 0.31 20.36
C ARG A 63 8.59 0.16 18.98
N PRO A 64 9.20 -0.61 18.06
CA PRO A 64 8.71 -0.72 16.69
C PRO A 64 7.31 -1.33 16.65
N ALA A 65 6.47 -0.84 15.74
CA ALA A 65 5.30 -1.58 15.30
C ALA A 65 5.72 -2.66 14.30
N ARG A 66 4.91 -3.71 14.17
CA ARG A 66 5.08 -4.79 13.18
C ARG A 66 3.98 -4.68 12.12
N VAL A 67 4.38 -4.38 10.88
CA VAL A 67 3.47 -4.27 9.75
C VAL A 67 3.52 -5.53 8.91
N ALA A 68 2.40 -6.24 8.76
CA ALA A 68 2.29 -7.34 7.81
C ALA A 68 1.87 -6.81 6.45
N LEU A 69 2.73 -6.93 5.44
CA LEU A 69 2.43 -6.57 4.06
C LEU A 69 2.05 -7.82 3.28
N ILE A 70 0.78 -7.92 2.89
CA ILE A 70 0.27 -9.00 2.04
C ILE A 70 0.34 -8.51 0.60
N ASP A 71 1.38 -8.92 -0.13
CA ASP A 71 1.63 -8.47 -1.51
C ASP A 71 2.43 -9.54 -2.29
N VAL A 72 3.14 -9.18 -3.36
CA VAL A 72 3.93 -10.11 -4.19
C VAL A 72 5.34 -10.38 -3.67
N GLY A 73 5.63 -9.97 -2.43
CA GLY A 73 6.94 -10.08 -1.78
C GLY A 73 7.61 -8.71 -1.60
N VAL A 74 8.81 -8.71 -1.02
CA VAL A 74 9.62 -7.51 -0.80
C VAL A 74 11.09 -7.86 -1.01
N SER A 75 11.84 -7.05 -1.76
CA SER A 75 13.28 -7.29 -1.89
C SER A 75 13.98 -7.19 -0.53
N PRO A 76 14.55 -8.29 -0.01
CA PRO A 76 15.14 -8.30 1.32
C PRO A 76 16.46 -7.55 1.39
N ASP A 77 17.14 -7.39 0.26
CA ASP A 77 18.50 -6.85 0.17
C ASP A 77 18.49 -5.39 -0.28
N HIS A 78 17.31 -4.78 -0.42
CA HIS A 78 17.21 -3.37 -0.71
C HIS A 78 17.84 -2.54 0.43
N PRO A 79 18.76 -1.61 0.16
CA PRO A 79 19.53 -0.92 1.20
C PRO A 79 18.66 -0.13 2.18
N ASN A 80 17.53 0.41 1.72
CA ASN A 80 16.55 1.13 2.58
C ASN A 80 15.50 0.21 3.24
N LEU A 81 15.60 -1.11 3.10
CA LEU A 81 14.65 -2.07 3.72
C LEU A 81 15.36 -3.19 4.48
N ALA A 82 16.65 -3.39 4.25
CA ALA A 82 17.40 -4.56 4.72
C ALA A 82 17.32 -4.75 6.23
N THR A 83 17.38 -3.69 7.03
CA THR A 83 17.20 -3.84 8.49
C THR A 83 15.73 -3.79 8.89
N ARG A 84 14.82 -3.27 8.07
CA ARG A 84 13.39 -3.12 8.42
C ARG A 84 12.59 -4.40 8.19
N LEU A 85 13.00 -5.21 7.22
CA LEU A 85 12.35 -6.48 6.91
C LEU A 85 12.68 -7.54 7.97
N ASP A 86 11.66 -8.04 8.66
CA ASP A 86 11.74 -9.19 9.56
C ASP A 86 11.79 -10.47 8.73
N ARG A 87 13.00 -10.84 8.28
CA ARG A 87 13.26 -12.01 7.42
C ARG A 87 12.80 -13.32 8.09
N GLU A 88 12.90 -13.39 9.42
CA GLU A 88 12.50 -14.57 10.21
C GLU A 88 11.00 -14.66 10.49
N ALA A 89 10.25 -13.58 10.27
CA ALA A 89 8.80 -13.62 10.27
C ALA A 89 8.22 -13.60 8.85
N SER A 90 9.01 -13.36 7.80
CA SER A 90 8.51 -13.32 6.42
C SER A 90 8.27 -14.72 5.86
N ILE A 91 7.29 -14.84 4.95
CA ILE A 91 6.81 -16.11 4.40
C ILE A 91 6.37 -15.96 2.94
N ASP A 92 6.69 -16.99 2.14
CA ASP A 92 6.24 -17.14 0.76
C ASP A 92 5.14 -18.19 0.67
N LEU A 93 3.90 -17.74 0.47
CA LEU A 93 2.73 -18.59 0.24
C LEU A 93 2.44 -18.80 -1.26
N THR A 94 3.25 -18.21 -2.15
CA THR A 94 3.15 -18.39 -3.60
C THR A 94 3.81 -19.67 -4.05
N THR A 95 5.01 -19.95 -3.55
CA THR A 95 5.76 -21.13 -3.98
C THR A 95 5.51 -22.37 -3.14
N HIS A 96 4.82 -22.24 -2.00
CA HIS A 96 4.50 -23.37 -1.13
C HIS A 96 3.22 -23.12 -0.31
N ARG A 97 2.27 -24.07 -0.34
CA ARG A 97 0.94 -23.95 0.31
C ARG A 97 1.02 -23.66 1.82
N TYR A 98 1.99 -24.24 2.52
CA TYR A 98 2.20 -24.07 3.96
C TYR A 98 3.31 -23.07 4.30
N GLY A 99 3.77 -22.32 3.30
CA GLY A 99 4.84 -21.36 3.43
C GLY A 99 6.20 -21.89 3.01
N ALA A 100 7.00 -21.00 2.46
CA ALA A 100 8.42 -21.18 2.23
C ALA A 100 9.20 -19.97 2.76
N ARG A 101 10.47 -20.17 3.08
CA ARG A 101 11.42 -19.09 3.36
C ARG A 101 12.76 -19.38 2.72
N VAL A 102 13.35 -18.35 2.14
CA VAL A 102 14.72 -18.40 1.62
C VAL A 102 15.70 -18.07 2.74
N LEU A 103 16.65 -18.96 2.95
CA LEU A 103 17.78 -18.77 3.86
C LEU A 103 19.01 -18.29 3.09
N GLU A 104 20.00 -17.77 3.81
CA GLU A 104 21.30 -17.40 3.26
C GLU A 104 21.98 -18.61 2.58
N ILE A 105 22.51 -18.38 1.38
CA ILE A 105 23.30 -19.35 0.64
C ILE A 105 24.69 -19.40 1.28
N LEU A 106 25.09 -20.58 1.76
CA LEU A 106 26.41 -20.80 2.38
C LEU A 106 27.42 -21.21 1.30
N ASP A 107 28.72 -21.03 1.55
CA ASP A 107 29.79 -21.51 0.64
C ASP A 107 29.72 -23.03 0.39
N THR A 108 29.14 -23.76 1.32
CA THR A 108 28.92 -25.21 1.23
C THR A 108 27.62 -25.59 0.53
N THR A 109 26.78 -24.62 0.17
CA THR A 109 25.48 -24.88 -0.44
C THR A 109 25.63 -25.44 -1.84
N THR A 110 24.94 -26.56 -2.11
CA THR A 110 24.94 -27.20 -3.43
C THR A 110 23.54 -27.23 -4.02
N SER A 111 23.44 -27.42 -5.34
CA SER A 111 22.15 -27.61 -6.04
C SER A 111 21.39 -28.87 -5.60
N PHE A 112 21.98 -29.73 -4.76
CA PHE A 112 21.40 -30.96 -4.26
C PHE A 112 20.96 -30.87 -2.80
N ASP A 113 21.15 -29.70 -2.17
CA ASP A 113 20.73 -29.49 -0.80
C ASP A 113 19.21 -29.67 -0.68
N ARG A 114 18.79 -30.51 0.26
CA ARG A 114 17.37 -30.75 0.50
C ARG A 114 16.75 -29.59 1.23
N GLU A 115 15.51 -29.27 0.87
CA GLU A 115 14.70 -28.33 1.63
C GLU A 115 14.49 -28.84 3.07
N GLU A 116 14.59 -27.94 4.04
CA GLU A 116 14.33 -28.26 5.44
C GLU A 116 12.85 -28.03 5.75
N ARG A 117 12.24 -28.91 6.54
CA ARG A 117 10.85 -28.75 6.97
C ARG A 117 10.76 -27.72 8.08
N HIS A 118 9.75 -26.85 8.02
CA HIS A 118 9.55 -25.83 9.05
C HIS A 118 8.07 -25.54 9.31
N ALA A 119 7.65 -25.58 10.56
CA ALA A 119 6.26 -25.36 10.97
C ALA A 119 5.96 -23.86 11.14
N PHE A 120 5.73 -23.14 10.04
CA PHE A 120 5.44 -21.70 10.06
C PHE A 120 4.20 -21.32 10.87
N PHE A 121 3.21 -22.20 10.93
CA PHE A 121 1.93 -21.98 11.61
C PHE A 121 1.86 -22.63 12.99
N ALA A 122 3.00 -23.04 13.54
CA ALA A 122 3.06 -23.63 14.88
C ALA A 122 2.44 -22.68 15.92
N GLY A 123 1.47 -23.19 16.69
CA GLY A 123 0.77 -22.42 17.71
C GLY A 123 -0.35 -21.51 17.18
N LEU A 124 -0.79 -21.68 15.92
CA LEU A 124 -1.95 -20.99 15.39
C LEU A 124 -3.21 -21.29 16.22
N ASP A 125 -3.74 -20.25 16.85
CA ASP A 125 -5.00 -20.28 17.61
C ASP A 125 -5.86 -19.07 17.25
N ILE A 126 -7.07 -19.35 16.76
CA ILE A 126 -8.05 -18.32 16.39
C ILE A 126 -9.19 -18.17 17.41
N ALA A 127 -9.19 -18.93 18.51
CA ALA A 127 -10.20 -18.82 19.55
C ALA A 127 -10.37 -17.37 20.09
N PRO A 128 -9.31 -16.55 20.24
CA PRO A 128 -9.46 -15.17 20.70
C PRO A 128 -10.19 -14.23 19.73
N LEU A 129 -10.40 -14.63 18.46
CA LEU A 129 -11.24 -13.87 17.51
C LEU A 129 -12.73 -13.95 17.86
N GLY A 130 -13.12 -14.86 18.77
CA GLY A 130 -14.50 -15.00 19.23
C GLY A 130 -15.46 -15.43 18.12
N ASN A 131 -16.66 -14.84 18.10
CA ASN A 131 -17.66 -15.16 17.09
C ASN A 131 -17.34 -14.49 15.75
N ILE A 132 -16.89 -15.30 14.79
CA ILE A 132 -16.52 -14.87 13.43
C ILE A 132 -17.76 -14.67 12.53
N GLY A 133 -18.98 -14.98 12.99
CA GLY A 133 -20.20 -14.80 12.19
C GLY A 133 -20.40 -15.86 11.11
N LEU A 134 -19.74 -17.02 11.26
CA LEU A 134 -19.87 -18.18 10.40
C LEU A 134 -21.00 -19.11 10.87
N SER A 135 -21.64 -19.79 9.89
CA SER A 135 -22.51 -20.95 10.15
C SER A 135 -21.73 -22.05 10.90
N ASN A 136 -22.42 -23.03 11.49
CA ASN A 136 -21.72 -24.13 12.17
C ASN A 136 -20.83 -24.90 11.18
N ASP A 137 -21.37 -25.24 10.00
CA ASP A 137 -20.61 -25.94 8.97
C ASP A 137 -19.38 -25.11 8.53
N ASP A 138 -19.52 -23.81 8.28
CA ASP A 138 -18.39 -22.98 7.86
C ASP A 138 -17.37 -22.74 8.98
N ARG A 139 -17.81 -22.75 10.23
CA ARG A 139 -16.93 -22.72 11.40
C ARG A 139 -16.12 -24.00 11.49
N ASP A 140 -16.74 -25.16 11.29
CA ASP A 140 -16.04 -26.45 11.28
C ASP A 140 -15.03 -26.50 10.12
N TYR A 141 -15.40 -26.01 8.94
CA TYR A 141 -14.49 -25.89 7.80
C TYR A 141 -13.28 -25.00 8.08
N LEU A 142 -13.48 -23.83 8.70
CA LEU A 142 -12.37 -22.98 9.11
C LEU A 142 -11.53 -23.66 10.20
N GLY A 143 -12.16 -24.37 11.14
CA GLY A 143 -11.49 -25.15 12.18
C GLY A 143 -10.57 -26.22 11.60
N ASP A 144 -11.05 -26.97 10.61
CA ASP A 144 -10.26 -27.98 9.90
C ASP A 144 -9.05 -27.35 9.18
N LEU A 145 -9.25 -26.21 8.50
CA LEU A 145 -8.15 -25.48 7.87
C LEU A 145 -7.12 -24.99 8.90
N VAL A 146 -7.57 -24.44 10.03
CA VAL A 146 -6.67 -23.98 11.09
C VAL A 146 -5.89 -25.15 11.69
N ALA A 147 -6.52 -26.29 11.92
CA ALA A 147 -5.85 -27.50 12.40
C ALA A 147 -4.86 -28.04 11.36
N GLU A 148 -5.21 -28.04 10.07
CA GLU A 148 -4.33 -28.40 8.95
C GLU A 148 -3.08 -27.52 8.94
N TYR A 149 -3.25 -26.18 8.96
CA TYR A 149 -2.13 -25.25 8.99
C TYR A 149 -1.28 -25.41 10.26
N ALA A 150 -1.88 -25.51 11.43
CA ALA A 150 -1.15 -25.66 12.70
C ALA A 150 -0.29 -26.94 12.75
N ALA A 151 -0.73 -28.01 12.08
CA ALA A 151 0.02 -29.27 11.97
C ALA A 151 0.93 -29.35 10.73
N SER A 152 0.89 -28.35 9.85
CA SER A 152 1.61 -28.37 8.58
C SER A 152 3.08 -28.03 8.70
N GLU A 153 3.87 -28.51 7.74
CA GLU A 153 5.27 -28.13 7.56
C GLU A 153 5.42 -27.46 6.19
N GLY A 154 5.91 -26.23 6.21
CA GLY A 154 6.47 -25.54 5.07
C GLY A 154 7.93 -25.93 4.81
N VAL A 155 8.61 -25.13 4.00
CA VAL A 155 10.00 -25.40 3.60
C VAL A 155 10.95 -24.22 3.80
N LEU A 156 12.16 -24.49 4.28
CA LEU A 156 13.29 -23.57 4.22
C LEU A 156 14.22 -24.02 3.09
N ARG A 157 14.64 -23.07 2.26
CA ARG A 157 15.47 -23.34 1.08
C ARG A 157 16.65 -22.38 1.00
N ARG A 158 17.84 -22.90 0.67
CA ARG A 158 19.04 -22.09 0.39
C ARG A 158 19.17 -21.92 -1.12
N LEU A 159 18.23 -21.19 -1.69
CA LEU A 159 18.21 -20.84 -3.09
C LEU A 159 18.34 -19.32 -3.22
N TYR A 160 18.60 -18.85 -4.43
CA TYR A 160 18.55 -17.42 -4.72
C TYR A 160 17.19 -16.85 -4.33
N ASN A 161 17.17 -15.64 -3.74
CA ASN A 161 15.92 -15.02 -3.32
C ASN A 161 15.14 -14.52 -4.55
N PRO A 162 14.02 -15.18 -4.90
CA PRO A 162 13.33 -14.87 -6.13
C PRO A 162 12.61 -13.51 -6.05
N GLU A 163 12.33 -12.98 -4.85
CA GLU A 163 11.69 -11.67 -4.64
C GLU A 163 12.51 -10.52 -5.23
N SER A 164 13.83 -10.68 -5.33
CA SER A 164 14.71 -9.71 -6.01
C SER A 164 14.47 -9.59 -7.53
N LEU A 165 13.56 -10.37 -8.13
CA LEU A 165 13.24 -10.37 -9.56
C LEU A 165 11.80 -9.97 -9.91
N PHE A 166 10.87 -10.01 -8.96
CA PHE A 166 9.45 -9.77 -9.26
C PHE A 166 8.67 -9.08 -8.14
N ALA A 167 9.32 -8.75 -7.02
CA ALA A 167 8.67 -8.08 -5.90
C ALA A 167 8.66 -6.54 -6.02
N SER A 168 8.69 -5.96 -7.23
CA SER A 168 8.77 -4.50 -7.39
C SER A 168 7.61 -3.76 -6.72
N HIS A 169 6.38 -4.22 -6.91
CA HIS A 169 5.18 -3.64 -6.29
C HIS A 169 5.22 -3.64 -4.75
N GLY A 170 5.51 -4.80 -4.14
CA GLY A 170 5.59 -4.89 -2.68
C GLY A 170 6.83 -4.20 -2.11
N THR A 171 7.94 -4.14 -2.85
CA THR A 171 9.13 -3.34 -2.50
C THR A 171 8.77 -1.85 -2.48
N CYS A 172 8.07 -1.34 -3.50
CA CYS A 172 7.58 0.04 -3.53
C CYS A 172 6.67 0.37 -2.34
N CYS A 173 5.74 -0.54 -2.00
CA CYS A 173 4.86 -0.36 -0.85
C CYS A 173 5.63 -0.39 0.47
N ALA A 174 6.59 -1.32 0.62
CA ALA A 174 7.43 -1.43 1.81
C ALA A 174 8.27 -0.16 2.05
N GLY A 175 8.82 0.43 0.98
CA GLY A 175 9.50 1.73 1.03
C GLY A 175 8.63 2.82 1.64
N LEU A 176 7.41 2.99 1.12
CA LEU A 176 6.48 4.01 1.61
C LEU A 176 6.07 3.80 3.08
N ILE A 177 6.02 2.55 3.55
CA ILE A 177 5.65 2.22 4.94
C ILE A 177 6.84 2.44 5.88
N VAL A 178 7.94 1.70 5.69
CA VAL A 178 9.03 1.57 6.66
C VAL A 178 10.41 1.92 6.11
N GLY A 179 10.50 2.42 4.87
CA GLY A 179 11.80 2.64 4.23
C GLY A 179 12.71 3.52 5.08
N GLU A 180 13.92 3.04 5.34
CA GLU A 180 14.87 3.70 6.22
C GLU A 180 15.95 4.43 5.45
N PRO A 181 16.56 5.48 6.01
CA PRO A 181 17.79 6.03 5.43
C PRO A 181 18.86 4.95 5.56
N ALA A 182 19.51 4.60 4.45
CA ALA A 182 20.58 3.62 4.48
C ALA A 182 21.80 4.20 5.21
N VAL A 183 21.98 3.78 6.46
CA VAL A 183 23.11 4.20 7.30
C VAL A 183 24.26 3.18 7.17
N VAL A 184 25.48 3.68 7.07
CA VAL A 184 26.70 2.87 7.00
C VAL A 184 27.25 2.68 8.40
N ALA A 185 27.61 1.45 8.74
CA ALA A 185 28.54 1.20 9.82
C ALA A 185 29.97 1.22 9.29
N GLU A 186 30.95 1.53 10.15
CA GLU A 186 32.37 1.52 9.78
C GLU A 186 32.76 0.22 9.07
N GLU A 187 33.75 0.28 8.18
CA GLU A 187 34.19 -0.88 7.41
C GLU A 187 34.54 -2.06 8.34
N GLY A 188 33.82 -3.18 8.20
CA GLY A 188 33.93 -4.34 9.09
C GLY A 188 32.96 -4.37 10.29
N MET A 189 32.10 -3.36 10.45
CA MET A 189 31.04 -3.30 11.47
C MET A 189 29.65 -3.50 10.83
N PRO A 190 28.71 -4.17 11.53
CA PRO A 190 27.33 -4.34 11.05
C PRO A 190 26.58 -3.01 11.03
N SER A 191 25.77 -2.77 9.99
CA SER A 191 24.95 -1.55 9.87
C SER A 191 24.11 -1.31 11.12
N LEU A 192 24.15 -0.08 11.64
CA LEU A 192 23.33 0.29 12.78
C LEU A 192 21.89 0.50 12.31
N PRO A 193 20.89 -0.05 13.02
CA PRO A 193 19.50 0.25 12.73
C PRO A 193 19.21 1.75 13.02
N PRO A 194 18.26 2.40 12.31
CA PRO A 194 17.87 3.80 12.46
C PRO A 194 17.74 4.31 13.88
N GLU A 195 17.21 3.49 14.80
CA GLU A 195 17.08 3.87 16.20
C GLU A 195 18.44 4.19 16.84
N GLY A 196 19.46 3.38 16.56
CA GLY A 196 20.82 3.59 17.04
C GLY A 196 21.57 4.66 16.26
N ALA A 197 21.24 4.86 14.98
CA ALA A 197 21.88 5.86 14.14
C ALA A 197 21.38 7.29 14.39
N PHE A 198 20.07 7.48 14.59
CA PHE A 198 19.46 8.81 14.78
C PHE A 198 19.35 9.24 16.24
N TYR A 199 19.25 8.28 17.16
CA TYR A 199 19.03 8.57 18.59
C TYR A 199 20.10 7.97 19.50
N GLY A 200 21.21 7.45 18.94
CA GLY A 200 22.35 6.95 19.70
C GLY A 200 23.36 8.04 20.09
N ASN A 201 24.33 7.68 20.94
CA ASN A 201 25.39 8.59 21.42
C ASN A 201 26.58 8.71 20.42
N GLY A 202 26.38 8.37 19.14
CA GLY A 202 27.42 8.41 18.12
C GLY A 202 27.56 9.81 17.50
N ASP A 203 28.79 10.28 17.34
CA ASP A 203 29.05 11.70 17.00
C ASP A 203 28.77 12.10 15.54
N GLU A 204 28.37 11.21 14.63
CA GLU A 204 27.97 11.62 13.26
C GLU A 204 27.18 10.52 12.52
N LEU A 205 26.04 10.88 11.93
CA LEU A 205 25.28 10.03 10.99
C LEU A 205 26.08 9.86 9.70
N ARG A 206 26.66 8.68 9.48
CA ARG A 206 27.40 8.38 8.24
C ARG A 206 26.45 7.83 7.17
N THR A 207 26.24 8.61 6.12
CA THR A 207 25.43 8.22 4.95
C THR A 207 26.08 7.07 4.19
N SER A 208 25.27 6.33 3.42
CA SER A 208 25.73 5.35 2.43
C SER A 208 26.95 5.83 1.63
N GLY A 209 28.04 5.06 1.66
CA GLY A 209 29.15 5.23 0.72
C GLY A 209 28.74 4.84 -0.72
N ASN A 210 27.59 4.17 -0.87
CA ASN A 210 26.99 3.93 -2.17
C ASN A 210 26.27 5.20 -2.65
N ARG A 211 26.87 5.86 -3.66
CA ARG A 211 26.34 7.06 -4.32
C ARG A 211 24.95 6.88 -4.95
N ASN A 212 24.48 5.65 -5.15
CA ASN A 212 23.18 5.35 -5.73
C ASN A 212 22.08 5.21 -4.68
N VAL A 213 22.38 5.49 -3.40
CA VAL A 213 21.43 5.37 -2.29
C VAL A 213 21.17 6.75 -1.72
N ILE A 214 19.90 7.16 -1.68
CA ILE A 214 19.48 8.46 -1.14
C ILE A 214 19.10 8.33 0.35
N PRO A 215 19.17 9.42 1.13
CA PRO A 215 18.65 9.48 2.50
C PRO A 215 17.12 9.44 2.51
N TYR A 216 16.57 8.27 2.15
CA TYR A 216 15.15 7.99 1.97
C TYR A 216 14.43 7.75 3.31
N PHE A 217 13.17 8.17 3.40
CA PHE A 217 12.31 7.89 4.54
C PHE A 217 10.92 7.47 4.06
N GLY A 218 10.42 6.35 4.57
CA GLY A 218 9.00 6.02 4.57
C GLY A 218 8.26 6.76 5.68
N VAL A 219 6.97 6.49 5.83
CA VAL A 219 6.14 7.14 6.87
C VAL A 219 6.58 6.76 8.29
N ASP A 220 6.95 5.50 8.53
CA ASP A 220 7.47 5.03 9.82
C ASP A 220 8.76 4.19 9.69
N PRO A 221 9.92 4.84 9.50
CA PRO A 221 11.21 4.17 9.30
C PRO A 221 11.71 3.40 10.54
N PHE A 222 11.04 3.54 11.69
CA PHE A 222 11.43 2.90 12.96
C PHE A 222 10.56 1.68 13.31
N SER A 223 9.69 1.26 12.40
CA SER A 223 8.90 0.04 12.52
C SER A 223 9.47 -1.10 11.68
N ARG A 224 8.99 -2.32 11.90
CA ARG A 224 9.42 -3.52 11.18
C ARG A 224 8.33 -4.01 10.25
N LEU A 225 8.72 -4.63 9.14
CA LEU A 225 7.81 -5.17 8.14
C LEU A 225 7.97 -6.68 8.03
N ILE A 226 6.84 -7.38 7.92
CA ILE A 226 6.74 -8.80 7.65
C ILE A 226 6.21 -8.94 6.22
N SER A 227 7.01 -9.51 5.31
CA SER A 227 6.57 -9.79 3.94
C SER A 227 5.78 -11.10 3.93
N ILE A 228 4.51 -11.03 3.54
CA ILE A 228 3.64 -12.20 3.32
C ILE A 228 3.35 -12.25 1.83
N ARG A 229 4.14 -13.05 1.12
CA ARG A 229 4.09 -13.12 -0.33
C ARG A 229 2.95 -14.01 -0.81
N THR A 230 2.13 -13.46 -1.67
CA THR A 230 0.94 -14.06 -2.30
C THR A 230 0.96 -13.77 -3.81
N SER A 231 0.31 -14.61 -4.62
CA SER A 231 0.24 -14.44 -6.07
C SER A 231 -0.97 -13.59 -6.46
N PHE A 232 -1.16 -13.32 -7.76
CA PHE A 232 -2.41 -12.73 -8.28
C PHE A 232 -3.45 -13.80 -8.65
N GLU A 233 -3.19 -15.07 -8.32
CA GLU A 233 -4.11 -16.16 -8.64
C GLU A 233 -5.34 -16.13 -7.73
N ASP A 234 -6.38 -16.84 -8.19
CA ASP A 234 -7.66 -17.03 -7.50
C ASP A 234 -7.61 -18.07 -6.36
N ASP A 235 -6.42 -18.36 -5.81
CA ASP A 235 -6.25 -19.29 -4.69
C ASP A 235 -6.64 -18.65 -3.36
N VAL A 236 -7.92 -18.75 -3.02
CA VAL A 236 -8.50 -18.34 -1.74
C VAL A 236 -7.77 -18.89 -0.51
N ARG A 237 -7.19 -20.10 -0.57
CA ARG A 237 -6.49 -20.70 0.58
C ARG A 237 -5.23 -19.92 0.91
N GLN A 238 -4.55 -19.40 -0.12
CA GLN A 238 -3.38 -18.56 0.05
C GLN A 238 -3.72 -17.29 0.85
N PHE A 239 -4.84 -16.64 0.55
CA PHE A 239 -5.28 -15.45 1.27
C PHE A 239 -5.74 -15.78 2.70
N ILE A 240 -6.46 -16.89 2.91
CA ILE A 240 -6.79 -17.36 4.26
C ILE A 240 -5.52 -17.56 5.08
N ALA A 241 -4.53 -18.26 4.53
CA ALA A 241 -3.23 -18.48 5.17
C ALA A 241 -2.50 -17.16 5.48
N ALA A 242 -2.52 -16.19 4.56
CA ALA A 242 -1.89 -14.89 4.76
C ALA A 242 -2.48 -14.13 5.97
N PHE A 243 -3.82 -14.10 6.09
CA PHE A 243 -4.48 -13.45 7.22
C PHE A 243 -4.27 -14.20 8.55
N LEU A 244 -4.34 -15.55 8.52
CA LEU A 244 -4.03 -16.37 9.70
C LEU A 244 -2.58 -16.17 10.16
N TYR A 245 -1.65 -16.10 9.22
CA TYR A 245 -0.23 -15.90 9.51
C TYR A 245 0.05 -14.50 10.06
N ALA A 246 -0.52 -13.45 9.47
CA ALA A 246 -0.41 -12.09 10.01
C ALA A 246 -0.94 -11.98 11.44
N TYR A 247 -2.06 -12.66 11.72
CA TYR A 247 -2.63 -12.74 13.07
C TYR A 247 -1.74 -13.51 14.04
N LEU A 248 -1.21 -14.68 13.63
CA LEU A 248 -0.26 -15.48 14.40
C LEU A 248 1.02 -14.71 14.74
N GLN A 249 1.55 -13.95 13.77
CA GLN A 249 2.71 -13.08 13.96
C GLN A 249 2.41 -11.85 14.84
N LYS A 250 1.16 -11.71 15.32
CA LYS A 250 0.72 -10.59 16.15
C LYS A 250 1.05 -9.25 15.49
N ALA A 251 0.81 -9.13 14.18
CA ALA A 251 0.98 -7.87 13.47
C ALA A 251 0.18 -6.75 14.17
N ASP A 252 0.72 -5.54 14.17
CA ASP A 252 0.05 -4.34 14.68
C ASP A 252 -0.80 -3.67 13.60
N VAL A 253 -0.46 -3.92 12.33
CA VAL A 253 -1.15 -3.43 11.13
C VAL A 253 -1.03 -4.49 10.03
N ILE A 254 -2.10 -4.70 9.26
CA ILE A 254 -2.07 -5.45 8.01
C ILE A 254 -2.27 -4.47 6.86
N VAL A 255 -1.41 -4.52 5.84
CA VAL A 255 -1.51 -3.71 4.62
C VAL A 255 -1.73 -4.63 3.43
N LEU A 256 -2.79 -4.38 2.68
CA LEU A 256 -3.16 -5.09 1.47
C LEU A 256 -3.35 -4.05 0.35
N PRO A 257 -2.28 -3.64 -0.34
CA PRO A 257 -2.30 -2.52 -1.28
C PRO A 257 -2.85 -2.94 -2.66
N ARG A 258 -3.74 -3.93 -2.70
CA ARG A 258 -4.31 -4.51 -3.93
C ARG A 258 -5.68 -5.16 -3.66
N GLY A 259 -6.42 -5.41 -4.73
CA GLY A 259 -7.69 -6.15 -4.65
C GLY A 259 -7.50 -7.66 -4.51
N LEU A 260 -8.48 -8.33 -3.93
CA LEU A 260 -8.56 -9.79 -3.95
C LEU A 260 -9.44 -10.25 -5.12
N PRO A 261 -9.07 -11.32 -5.83
CA PRO A 261 -9.81 -11.80 -7.01
C PRO A 261 -11.03 -12.67 -6.61
N ASP A 262 -11.89 -12.17 -5.72
CA ASP A 262 -13.13 -12.87 -5.34
C ASP A 262 -14.14 -12.83 -6.50
N PRO A 263 -14.53 -13.98 -7.08
CA PRO A 263 -15.35 -14.03 -8.28
C PRO A 263 -16.78 -13.50 -8.09
N LYS A 264 -17.25 -13.32 -6.84
CA LYS A 264 -18.57 -12.74 -6.56
C LYS A 264 -18.46 -11.34 -5.99
N ARG A 265 -17.56 -11.13 -5.04
CA ARG A 265 -17.49 -9.89 -4.24
C ARG A 265 -16.66 -8.80 -4.92
N SER A 266 -15.84 -9.15 -5.91
CA SER A 266 -15.07 -8.18 -6.70
C SER A 266 -15.80 -7.70 -7.96
N ILE A 267 -17.01 -8.20 -8.23
CA ILE A 267 -17.84 -7.72 -9.34
C ILE A 267 -18.35 -6.32 -9.00
N VAL A 268 -18.07 -5.36 -9.88
CA VAL A 268 -18.61 -3.99 -9.80
C VAL A 268 -20.03 -3.98 -10.36
N ASP A 269 -20.96 -3.40 -9.63
CA ASP A 269 -22.35 -3.29 -10.09
C ASP A 269 -22.47 -2.19 -11.15
N PRO A 270 -23.04 -2.46 -12.34
CA PRO A 270 -23.22 -1.41 -13.34
C PRO A 270 -24.22 -0.36 -12.83
N LYS A 271 -23.85 0.92 -12.98
CA LYS A 271 -24.69 2.06 -12.58
C LYS A 271 -26.00 2.09 -13.35
N ASN A 272 -27.05 2.68 -12.75
CA ASN A 272 -28.36 2.79 -13.38
C ASN A 272 -28.33 3.58 -14.70
N GLU A 273 -27.47 4.59 -14.80
CA GLU A 273 -27.26 5.33 -16.06
C GLU A 273 -26.68 4.44 -17.15
N LEU A 274 -25.68 3.62 -16.84
CA LEU A 274 -25.11 2.67 -17.79
C LEU A 274 -26.13 1.59 -18.16
N LYS A 275 -26.94 1.12 -17.21
CA LYS A 275 -28.07 0.20 -17.49
C LYS A 275 -29.06 0.85 -18.47
N ALA A 276 -29.43 2.11 -18.25
CA ALA A 276 -30.33 2.83 -19.15
C ALA A 276 -29.70 3.09 -20.53
N ASP A 277 -28.40 3.41 -20.58
CA ASP A 277 -27.64 3.58 -21.83
C ASP A 277 -27.51 2.24 -22.58
N LEU A 278 -27.36 1.11 -21.89
CA LEU A 278 -27.35 -0.24 -22.48
C LEU A 278 -28.72 -0.64 -23.06
N GLU A 279 -29.82 -0.06 -22.56
CA GLU A 279 -31.15 -0.23 -23.14
C GLU A 279 -31.38 0.62 -24.41
N LEU A 280 -30.47 1.54 -24.76
CA LEU A 280 -30.54 2.25 -26.03
C LEU A 280 -30.23 1.32 -27.20
N TRP A 281 -31.11 1.31 -28.20
CA TRP A 281 -31.02 0.42 -29.37
C TRP A 281 -29.64 0.38 -30.05
N LYS A 282 -28.95 1.52 -30.17
CA LYS A 282 -27.61 1.61 -30.78
C LYS A 282 -26.53 0.88 -29.95
N ASN A 283 -26.67 0.88 -28.63
CA ASN A 283 -25.71 0.25 -27.72
C ASN A 283 -26.00 -1.26 -27.60
N GLN A 284 -27.26 -1.68 -27.73
CA GLN A 284 -27.62 -3.10 -27.82
C GLN A 284 -27.01 -3.79 -29.04
N ASP A 285 -26.95 -3.11 -30.20
CA ASP A 285 -26.38 -3.69 -31.41
C ASP A 285 -24.85 -3.85 -31.31
N ALA A 286 -24.17 -2.87 -30.70
CA ALA A 286 -22.75 -2.96 -30.38
C ALA A 286 -22.45 -4.05 -29.33
N ALA A 287 -23.25 -4.14 -28.26
CA ALA A 287 -23.11 -5.17 -27.24
C ALA A 287 -23.31 -6.59 -27.83
N ASN A 288 -24.32 -6.77 -28.70
CA ASN A 288 -24.56 -8.02 -29.41
C ASN A 288 -23.39 -8.44 -30.30
N LEU A 289 -22.72 -7.48 -30.94
CA LEU A 289 -21.51 -7.75 -31.72
C LEU A 289 -20.36 -8.26 -30.84
N PHE A 290 -20.11 -7.62 -29.70
CA PHE A 290 -19.10 -8.07 -28.74
C PHE A 290 -19.42 -9.44 -28.14
N THR A 291 -20.69 -9.73 -27.82
CA THR A 291 -21.11 -11.06 -27.36
C THR A 291 -20.83 -12.13 -28.42
N ARG A 292 -21.09 -11.85 -29.70
CA ARG A 292 -20.80 -12.79 -30.79
C ARG A 292 -19.31 -13.03 -30.99
N ILE A 293 -18.48 -12.01 -30.78
CA ILE A 293 -17.00 -12.13 -30.82
C ILE A 293 -16.51 -12.97 -29.64
N ALA A 294 -17.00 -12.70 -28.42
CA ALA A 294 -16.63 -13.46 -27.23
C ALA A 294 -17.02 -14.94 -27.32
N VAL A 295 -18.19 -15.23 -27.92
CA VAL A 295 -18.65 -16.61 -28.19
C VAL A 295 -17.81 -17.27 -29.29
N ALA A 296 -17.25 -16.51 -30.24
CA ALA A 296 -16.37 -17.03 -31.28
C ALA A 296 -14.94 -17.33 -30.76
N ASP A 297 -14.47 -16.59 -29.75
CA ASP A 297 -13.16 -16.78 -29.12
C ASP A 297 -13.14 -17.89 -28.05
N GLN A 298 -14.30 -18.29 -27.52
CA GLN A 298 -14.44 -19.45 -26.65
C GLN A 298 -14.40 -20.74 -27.48
N GLY A 299 -13.19 -21.25 -27.72
CA GLY A 299 -12.97 -22.60 -28.23
C GLY A 299 -13.66 -23.68 -27.37
N GLY A 300 -13.80 -24.89 -27.93
CA GLY A 300 -14.52 -26.01 -27.29
C GLY A 300 -13.99 -26.37 -25.90
N PRO A 301 -14.80 -27.04 -25.06
CA PRO A 301 -14.48 -27.30 -23.66
C PRO A 301 -13.25 -28.20 -23.55
N GLU A 302 -12.08 -27.61 -23.29
CA GLU A 302 -10.94 -28.36 -22.78
C GLU A 302 -11.23 -28.80 -21.34
N LEU A 303 -10.70 -29.96 -20.96
CA LEU A 303 -10.76 -30.48 -19.60
C LEU A 303 -10.02 -29.52 -18.67
N GLU A 304 -10.75 -28.57 -18.06
CA GLU A 304 -10.18 -27.65 -17.08
C GLU A 304 -9.74 -28.40 -15.82
N PRO A 305 -8.43 -28.41 -15.48
CA PRO A 305 -7.95 -29.04 -14.26
C PRO A 305 -8.48 -28.39 -12.98
N LYS A 306 -9.04 -27.18 -13.10
CA LYS A 306 -9.65 -26.38 -12.02
C LYS A 306 -11.17 -26.51 -11.94
N ALA A 307 -11.81 -27.34 -12.77
CA ALA A 307 -13.27 -27.48 -12.76
C ALA A 307 -13.77 -27.89 -11.36
N ALA A 308 -14.76 -27.16 -10.84
CA ALA A 308 -15.32 -27.41 -9.52
C ALA A 308 -15.80 -28.86 -9.40
N GLN A 309 -15.35 -29.57 -8.36
CA GLN A 309 -15.84 -30.92 -8.09
C GLN A 309 -17.35 -30.89 -7.86
N LYS A 310 -18.04 -31.88 -8.42
CA LYS A 310 -19.49 -32.03 -8.33
C LYS A 310 -19.92 -32.08 -6.85
N GLY A 311 -20.60 -31.04 -6.37
CA GLY A 311 -21.04 -30.89 -4.98
C GLY A 311 -20.21 -29.95 -4.09
N SER A 312 -19.09 -29.41 -4.58
CA SER A 312 -18.35 -28.35 -3.87
C SER A 312 -19.03 -26.98 -4.09
N ASN A 313 -19.21 -26.18 -3.03
CA ASN A 313 -19.61 -24.79 -3.15
C ASN A 313 -18.33 -23.92 -3.30
N PRO A 314 -17.98 -23.45 -4.51
CA PRO A 314 -16.73 -22.71 -4.73
C PRO A 314 -16.69 -21.36 -3.99
N ASP A 315 -17.84 -20.82 -3.58
CA ASP A 315 -17.93 -19.58 -2.80
C ASP A 315 -17.70 -19.77 -1.30
N ARG A 316 -17.81 -21.01 -0.79
CA ARG A 316 -17.63 -21.28 0.65
C ARG A 316 -16.29 -20.77 1.19
N PRO A 317 -15.12 -21.08 0.60
CA PRO A 317 -13.86 -20.56 1.13
C PRO A 317 -13.75 -19.03 1.01
N TRP A 318 -14.32 -18.42 -0.02
CA TRP A 318 -14.34 -16.96 -0.18
C TRP A 318 -15.24 -16.29 0.88
N HIS A 319 -16.37 -16.90 1.21
CA HIS A 319 -17.22 -16.48 2.32
C HIS A 319 -16.48 -16.58 3.66
N VAL A 320 -15.76 -17.67 3.90
CA VAL A 320 -14.94 -17.86 5.10
C VAL A 320 -13.84 -16.80 5.18
N LEU A 321 -13.15 -16.52 4.08
CA LEU A 321 -12.15 -15.46 4.00
C LEU A 321 -12.74 -14.09 4.34
N LYS A 322 -13.90 -13.74 3.78
CA LYS A 322 -14.60 -12.47 4.11
C LYS A 322 -14.82 -12.34 5.62
N GLN A 323 -15.37 -13.37 6.26
CA GLN A 323 -15.67 -13.32 7.70
C GLN A 323 -14.39 -13.29 8.55
N LEU A 324 -13.35 -14.02 8.12
CA LEU A 324 -12.05 -13.98 8.78
C LEU A 324 -11.43 -12.58 8.72
N ILE A 325 -11.47 -11.90 7.56
CA ILE A 325 -11.01 -10.52 7.41
C ILE A 325 -11.76 -9.60 8.38
N LEU A 326 -13.10 -9.70 8.43
CA LEU A 326 -13.92 -8.89 9.33
C LEU A 326 -13.57 -9.14 10.81
N ALA A 327 -13.40 -10.40 11.22
CA ALA A 327 -13.03 -10.76 12.58
C ALA A 327 -11.64 -10.23 12.96
N ILE A 328 -10.63 -10.48 12.12
CA ILE A 328 -9.26 -9.97 12.36
C ILE A 328 -9.24 -8.44 12.40
N SER A 329 -10.02 -7.77 11.53
CA SER A 329 -10.06 -6.31 11.48
C SER A 329 -10.49 -5.66 12.80
N ARG A 330 -11.27 -6.37 13.63
CA ARG A 330 -11.66 -5.87 14.96
C ARG A 330 -10.50 -5.84 15.94
N HIS A 331 -9.43 -6.60 15.69
CA HIS A 331 -8.25 -6.68 16.55
C HIS A 331 -7.03 -5.99 15.94
N ILE A 332 -6.86 -6.05 14.62
CA ILE A 332 -5.72 -5.51 13.89
C ILE A 332 -6.27 -4.64 12.76
N PRO A 333 -5.89 -3.35 12.62
CA PRO A 333 -6.32 -2.54 11.49
C PRO A 333 -5.84 -3.16 10.17
N ILE A 334 -6.74 -3.21 9.17
CA ILE A 334 -6.45 -3.73 7.83
C ILE A 334 -6.60 -2.58 6.84
N VAL A 335 -5.49 -2.17 6.23
CA VAL A 335 -5.45 -1.05 5.27
C VAL A 335 -5.53 -1.59 3.85
N CYS A 336 -6.54 -1.14 3.10
CA CYS A 336 -6.86 -1.63 1.76
C CYS A 336 -6.86 -0.48 0.74
N ALA A 337 -6.28 -0.72 -0.43
CA ALA A 337 -6.38 0.18 -1.57
C ALA A 337 -7.83 0.26 -2.11
N ALA A 338 -8.33 1.46 -2.40
CA ALA A 338 -9.70 1.66 -2.88
C ALA A 338 -9.94 1.12 -4.30
N GLY A 339 -8.91 1.07 -5.15
CA GLY A 339 -8.98 0.66 -6.55
C GLY A 339 -8.55 1.75 -7.53
N ASN A 340 -8.14 1.33 -8.74
CA ASN A 340 -7.50 2.19 -9.74
C ASN A 340 -8.30 2.28 -11.05
N SER A 341 -9.64 2.22 -10.97
CA SER A 341 -10.53 2.23 -12.14
C SER A 341 -11.30 3.54 -12.30
N GLY A 342 -11.15 4.48 -11.37
CA GLY A 342 -11.90 5.74 -11.37
C GLY A 342 -13.38 5.56 -11.03
N GLU A 343 -13.75 4.40 -10.48
CA GLU A 343 -15.15 4.03 -10.24
C GLU A 343 -15.65 4.60 -8.91
N SER A 344 -16.95 4.94 -8.85
CA SER A 344 -17.60 5.36 -7.60
C SER A 344 -17.98 4.17 -6.70
N GLN A 345 -17.19 3.10 -6.77
CA GLN A 345 -17.31 1.86 -6.00
C GLN A 345 -15.93 1.35 -5.62
N LEU A 346 -15.77 0.92 -4.37
CA LEU A 346 -14.49 0.39 -3.87
C LEU A 346 -14.30 -1.07 -4.29
N ILE A 347 -13.05 -1.46 -4.54
CA ILE A 347 -12.71 -2.86 -4.81
C ILE A 347 -12.76 -3.70 -3.53
N TYR A 348 -12.91 -5.01 -3.69
CA TYR A 348 -12.81 -5.95 -2.58
C TYR A 348 -11.33 -6.18 -2.17
N PRO A 349 -10.96 -6.14 -0.87
CA PRO A 349 -11.84 -6.06 0.30
C PRO A 349 -12.01 -4.65 0.89
N ALA A 350 -11.58 -3.58 0.22
CA ALA A 350 -11.81 -2.21 0.69
C ALA A 350 -13.30 -1.88 0.85
N SER A 351 -14.16 -2.45 0.01
CA SER A 351 -15.63 -2.37 0.12
C SER A 351 -16.23 -2.99 1.39
N LEU A 352 -15.44 -3.74 2.18
CA LEU A 352 -15.88 -4.24 3.49
C LEU A 352 -15.74 -3.20 4.62
N ALA A 353 -15.13 -2.04 4.36
CA ALA A 353 -14.94 -1.00 5.36
C ALA A 353 -16.27 -0.49 5.90
N ALA A 354 -16.45 -0.59 7.22
CA ALA A 354 -17.63 -0.08 7.94
C ALA A 354 -17.20 0.50 9.29
N ASP A 355 -18.05 1.30 9.93
CA ASP A 355 -17.70 2.00 11.16
C ASP A 355 -17.46 1.06 12.37
N ASP A 356 -18.00 -0.16 12.33
CA ASP A 356 -17.89 -1.16 13.39
C ASP A 356 -16.69 -2.11 13.24
N ASN A 357 -15.84 -1.89 12.24
CA ASN A 357 -14.69 -2.74 11.94
C ASN A 357 -13.41 -1.92 11.69
N GLY A 358 -12.24 -2.57 11.75
CA GLY A 358 -10.94 -1.91 11.56
C GLY A 358 -10.42 -1.94 10.14
N ILE A 359 -11.29 -2.13 9.13
CA ILE A 359 -10.89 -2.07 7.72
C ILE A 359 -10.86 -0.61 7.28
N ILE A 360 -9.74 -0.17 6.72
CA ILE A 360 -9.48 1.22 6.30
C ILE A 360 -9.34 1.22 4.78
N ALA A 361 -10.36 1.73 4.08
CA ALA A 361 -10.33 1.92 2.64
C ALA A 361 -9.66 3.26 2.29
N VAL A 362 -8.64 3.21 1.44
CA VAL A 362 -7.77 4.36 1.13
C VAL A 362 -7.83 4.74 -0.34
N GLY A 363 -8.33 5.95 -0.61
CA GLY A 363 -8.29 6.57 -1.92
C GLY A 363 -7.01 7.40 -2.13
N ALA A 364 -6.79 7.83 -3.37
CA ALA A 364 -5.62 8.61 -3.77
C ALA A 364 -6.00 10.04 -4.14
N VAL A 365 -5.16 11.00 -3.71
CA VAL A 365 -5.27 12.42 -4.05
C VAL A 365 -3.95 12.96 -4.56
N THR A 366 -4.01 13.97 -5.40
CA THR A 366 -2.84 14.65 -5.97
C THR A 366 -2.45 15.86 -5.14
N VAL A 367 -1.25 16.39 -5.37
CA VAL A 367 -0.81 17.68 -4.81
C VAL A 367 -1.74 18.84 -5.22
N GLU A 368 -2.47 18.66 -6.31
CA GLU A 368 -3.44 19.62 -6.83
C GLU A 368 -4.73 19.67 -6.01
N GLY A 369 -4.88 18.85 -4.97
CA GLY A 369 -6.09 18.83 -4.14
C GLY A 369 -7.29 18.15 -4.81
N PHE A 370 -7.07 17.43 -5.92
CA PHE A 370 -8.07 16.60 -6.55
C PHE A 370 -7.83 15.13 -6.20
N ARG A 371 -8.88 14.32 -6.32
CA ARG A 371 -8.73 12.87 -6.42
C ARG A 371 -7.84 12.53 -7.62
N SER A 372 -6.93 11.57 -7.49
CA SER A 372 -6.17 11.04 -8.63
C SER A 372 -7.14 10.46 -9.66
N GLY A 373 -6.92 10.69 -10.96
CA GLY A 373 -7.90 10.35 -12.01
C GLY A 373 -8.39 8.89 -11.94
N TYR A 374 -7.50 7.96 -11.61
CA TYR A 374 -7.80 6.53 -11.47
C TYR A 374 -8.42 6.12 -10.13
N SER A 375 -8.44 6.96 -9.09
CA SER A 375 -8.79 6.48 -7.73
C SER A 375 -10.27 6.14 -7.65
N ASN A 376 -10.60 4.93 -7.22
CA ASN A 376 -11.97 4.64 -6.84
C ASN A 376 -12.37 5.45 -5.59
N TYR A 377 -13.65 5.71 -5.45
CA TYR A 377 -14.25 6.50 -4.35
C TYR A 377 -15.68 6.00 -4.08
N GLY A 378 -16.39 6.62 -3.13
CA GLY A 378 -17.78 6.34 -2.83
C GLY A 378 -18.01 5.80 -1.42
N GLU A 379 -19.15 5.11 -1.24
CA GLU A 379 -19.57 4.60 0.06
C GLU A 379 -18.52 3.63 0.65
N GLY A 380 -18.25 3.76 1.96
CA GLY A 380 -17.24 2.97 2.66
C GLY A 380 -15.82 3.55 2.61
N LEU A 381 -15.54 4.56 1.78
CA LEU A 381 -14.22 5.19 1.71
C LEU A 381 -13.86 5.81 3.07
N THR A 382 -12.72 5.42 3.63
CA THR A 382 -12.37 5.82 5.00
C THR A 382 -11.57 7.13 5.02
N VAL A 383 -10.50 7.20 4.23
CA VAL A 383 -9.61 8.36 4.11
C VAL A 383 -8.97 8.39 2.72
N VAL A 384 -8.26 9.48 2.40
CA VAL A 384 -7.42 9.59 1.21
C VAL A 384 -5.97 9.88 1.59
N SER A 385 -5.02 9.52 0.73
CA SER A 385 -3.60 9.78 0.93
C SER A 385 -2.96 10.24 -0.38
N PRO A 386 -1.83 10.99 -0.33
CA PRO A 386 -1.20 11.49 -1.55
C PRO A 386 -0.76 10.38 -2.50
N SER A 387 -0.84 10.61 -3.80
CA SER A 387 -0.33 9.72 -4.84
C SER A 387 -0.03 10.49 -6.14
N ASP A 388 0.31 9.77 -7.20
CA ASP A 388 0.39 10.28 -8.57
C ASP A 388 -0.99 10.55 -9.18
N ASP A 389 -1.03 10.89 -10.47
CA ASP A 389 -2.25 11.21 -11.20
C ASP A 389 -2.42 10.37 -12.46
N GLY A 390 -3.67 10.24 -12.89
CA GLY A 390 -4.05 9.56 -14.13
C GLY A 390 -4.80 10.51 -15.04
N GLU A 391 -4.52 10.45 -16.34
CA GLU A 391 -5.31 11.19 -17.32
C GLU A 391 -6.76 10.71 -17.34
N VAL A 392 -7.68 11.64 -17.62
CA VAL A 392 -9.12 11.36 -17.70
C VAL A 392 -9.67 11.98 -18.97
N PHE A 393 -10.28 11.12 -19.79
CA PHE A 393 -10.92 11.50 -21.06
C PHE A 393 -12.33 10.95 -21.07
N ASN A 394 -13.30 11.69 -20.54
CA ASN A 394 -14.68 11.26 -20.58
C ASN A 394 -15.63 12.45 -20.80
N ARG A 395 -16.93 12.17 -20.87
CA ARG A 395 -17.96 13.18 -21.14
C ARG A 395 -18.14 14.19 -19.99
N HIS A 396 -17.63 13.90 -18.79
CA HIS A 396 -17.83 14.69 -17.58
C HIS A 396 -16.62 15.57 -17.25
N GLN A 397 -15.41 15.12 -17.55
CA GLN A 397 -14.20 15.89 -17.35
C GLN A 397 -13.09 15.60 -18.35
N LEU A 398 -12.17 16.55 -18.45
CA LEU A 398 -10.92 16.45 -19.19
C LEU A 398 -9.74 16.70 -18.24
N ARG A 399 -8.80 15.76 -18.16
CA ARG A 399 -7.54 15.89 -17.41
C ARG A 399 -6.41 15.31 -18.24
N LEU A 400 -5.51 16.18 -18.70
CA LEU A 400 -4.52 15.87 -19.72
C LEU A 400 -3.10 16.09 -19.22
N ASP A 401 -2.22 15.12 -19.48
CA ASP A 401 -0.78 15.38 -19.39
C ASP A 401 -0.34 16.18 -20.62
N ARG A 402 -0.40 17.51 -20.49
CA ARG A 402 0.03 18.44 -21.55
C ARG A 402 1.56 18.45 -21.76
N LEU A 403 2.35 17.81 -20.90
CA LEU A 403 3.80 17.66 -21.09
C LEU A 403 4.14 16.40 -21.91
N SER A 404 3.19 15.48 -22.10
CA SER A 404 3.37 14.33 -22.96
C SER A 404 3.71 14.77 -24.39
N PRO A 405 4.75 14.18 -25.04
CA PRO A 405 5.09 14.51 -26.42
C PRO A 405 3.98 14.14 -27.41
N PHE A 406 3.01 13.32 -26.98
CA PHE A 406 1.85 12.93 -27.78
C PHE A 406 0.62 13.83 -27.55
N ALA A 407 0.64 14.73 -26.55
CA ALA A 407 -0.51 15.58 -26.22
C ALA A 407 -0.95 16.47 -27.41
N ALA A 408 0.00 16.95 -28.22
CA ALA A 408 -0.28 17.79 -29.38
C ALA A 408 -0.88 17.03 -30.58
N GLN A 409 -0.90 15.69 -30.56
CA GLN A 409 -1.41 14.86 -31.65
C GLN A 409 -2.92 14.63 -31.57
N HIS A 410 -3.55 15.04 -30.47
CA HIS A 410 -4.96 14.83 -30.22
C HIS A 410 -5.70 16.17 -30.16
N ASP A 411 -6.77 16.30 -30.95
CA ASP A 411 -7.68 17.45 -30.89
C ASP A 411 -8.79 17.18 -29.87
N TYR A 412 -8.68 17.82 -28.70
CA TYR A 412 -9.67 17.73 -27.63
C TYR A 412 -10.70 18.86 -27.66
N SER A 413 -10.61 19.79 -28.63
CA SER A 413 -11.49 20.98 -28.71
C SER A 413 -12.96 20.66 -28.99
N ALA A 414 -13.24 19.44 -29.48
CA ALA A 414 -14.59 18.93 -29.69
C ALA A 414 -15.36 18.69 -28.38
N PHE A 415 -14.65 18.51 -27.26
CA PHE A 415 -15.24 18.22 -25.95
C PHE A 415 -15.34 19.52 -25.13
N ARG A 416 -16.55 20.10 -25.05
CA ARG A 416 -16.84 21.20 -24.11
C ARG A 416 -17.08 20.64 -22.71
N THR A 417 -16.08 19.99 -22.13
CA THR A 417 -16.16 19.38 -20.80
C THR A 417 -15.34 20.18 -19.79
N ARG A 418 -15.56 19.92 -18.50
CA ARG A 418 -14.86 20.63 -17.43
C ARG A 418 -13.40 20.17 -17.36
N GLU A 419 -12.47 21.11 -17.41
CA GLU A 419 -11.03 20.80 -17.36
C GLU A 419 -10.51 20.84 -15.92
N TYR A 420 -9.67 19.86 -15.59
CA TYR A 420 -8.92 19.78 -14.34
C TYR A 420 -7.43 19.63 -14.65
N TYR A 421 -6.59 20.29 -13.85
CA TYR A 421 -5.15 20.24 -14.01
C TYR A 421 -4.61 18.83 -13.70
N TYR A 422 -3.76 18.30 -14.58
CA TYR A 422 -3.05 17.05 -14.37
C TYR A 422 -1.82 17.28 -13.49
N SER A 423 -1.69 16.49 -12.42
CA SER A 423 -0.53 16.58 -11.52
C SER A 423 0.65 15.76 -12.03
N HIS A 424 1.81 16.41 -12.21
CA HIS A 424 3.08 15.75 -12.54
C HIS A 424 3.86 15.22 -11.33
N PHE A 425 3.30 15.35 -10.13
CA PHE A 425 3.91 14.79 -8.92
C PHE A 425 3.62 13.29 -8.84
N SER A 426 4.61 12.51 -8.43
CA SER A 426 4.49 11.08 -8.14
C SER A 426 5.14 10.75 -6.80
N LEU A 427 4.92 9.54 -6.29
CA LEU A 427 5.56 9.08 -5.07
C LEU A 427 6.96 8.54 -5.42
N LEU A 428 8.01 9.14 -4.86
CA LEU A 428 9.32 8.51 -4.88
C LEU A 428 9.34 7.38 -3.84
N THR A 429 9.69 6.17 -4.25
CA THR A 429 9.81 5.01 -3.35
C THR A 429 10.91 4.06 -3.81
N THR A 430 11.18 3.03 -3.00
CA THR A 430 12.15 1.97 -3.25
C THR A 430 11.73 1.06 -4.40
N ASP A 431 12.67 0.51 -5.16
CA ASP A 431 12.42 -0.38 -6.30
C ASP A 431 13.45 -1.50 -6.39
N LEU A 432 13.18 -2.51 -7.22
CA LEU A 432 14.20 -3.49 -7.59
C LEU A 432 15.26 -2.85 -8.49
N SER A 433 16.53 -3.19 -8.27
CA SER A 433 17.61 -2.74 -9.14
C SER A 433 17.60 -3.46 -10.49
N GLY A 434 17.91 -2.74 -11.56
CA GLY A 434 18.05 -3.26 -12.93
C GLY A 434 16.69 -3.50 -13.62
N ILE A 435 16.68 -4.39 -14.61
CA ILE A 435 15.52 -4.69 -15.48
C ILE A 435 14.23 -5.13 -14.74
N PHE A 436 14.33 -5.58 -13.49
CA PHE A 436 13.20 -6.11 -12.74
C PHE A 436 12.37 -5.04 -12.01
N GLY A 437 12.91 -3.83 -11.88
CA GLY A 437 12.20 -2.69 -11.31
C GLY A 437 11.16 -2.09 -12.26
N TYR A 438 10.33 -1.21 -11.73
CA TYR A 438 9.52 -0.30 -12.54
C TYR A 438 10.41 0.65 -13.35
N ASP A 439 11.45 1.20 -12.73
CA ASP A 439 12.46 1.98 -13.45
C ASP A 439 13.62 1.08 -13.87
N ARG A 440 13.43 0.42 -15.03
CA ARG A 440 14.36 -0.58 -15.58
C ARG A 440 15.75 -0.04 -15.89
N GLY A 441 15.94 1.28 -15.86
CA GLY A 441 17.13 2.01 -16.26
C GLY A 441 17.57 1.74 -17.70
N SER A 442 18.81 2.10 -18.03
CA SER A 442 19.32 2.09 -19.41
C SER A 442 20.38 1.02 -19.65
N ASP A 443 20.34 0.40 -20.84
CA ASP A 443 21.39 -0.50 -21.32
C ASP A 443 22.76 0.21 -21.36
N PRO A 444 23.88 -0.49 -21.11
CA PRO A 444 23.98 -1.92 -20.79
C PRO A 444 23.80 -2.24 -19.30
N TRP A 445 23.59 -1.23 -18.46
CA TRP A 445 23.65 -1.35 -17.01
C TRP A 445 22.40 -2.03 -16.41
N SER A 446 21.23 -1.79 -17.01
CA SER A 446 19.96 -2.50 -16.76
C SER A 446 20.07 -4.03 -16.91
N ALA A 447 20.99 -4.50 -17.77
CA ALA A 447 21.25 -5.91 -18.04
C ALA A 447 22.14 -6.58 -16.98
N ILE A 448 22.70 -5.80 -16.03
CA ILE A 448 23.41 -6.36 -14.88
C ILE A 448 22.39 -6.94 -13.91
N VAL A 449 22.22 -8.26 -14.00
CA VAL A 449 21.32 -9.00 -13.13
C VAL A 449 21.72 -8.76 -11.67
N PRO A 450 20.77 -8.47 -10.76
CA PRO A 450 21.03 -8.04 -9.39
C PRO A 450 21.46 -9.21 -8.49
N PHE A 451 22.49 -9.96 -8.87
CA PHE A 451 23.03 -11.03 -8.05
C PHE A 451 23.93 -10.46 -6.95
N GLY A 452 23.32 -10.00 -5.86
CA GLY A 452 23.91 -9.72 -4.54
C GLY A 452 24.95 -8.59 -4.44
N THR A 453 25.48 -8.12 -5.57
CA THR A 453 26.60 -7.18 -5.67
C THR A 453 26.29 -5.97 -6.57
N ASN A 454 25.10 -5.93 -7.17
CA ASN A 454 24.69 -4.75 -7.94
C ASN A 454 24.41 -3.60 -6.96
N LEU A 455 25.31 -2.63 -6.92
CA LEU A 455 25.23 -1.42 -6.11
C LEU A 455 24.18 -0.42 -6.62
N GLY A 456 23.16 -0.85 -7.37
CA GLY A 456 22.17 0.02 -8.03
C GLY A 456 22.68 0.65 -9.33
N ILE A 457 23.62 0.00 -10.02
CA ILE A 457 24.15 0.46 -11.30
C ILE A 457 23.13 0.11 -12.40
N GLY A 458 22.58 1.13 -13.08
CA GLY A 458 21.78 0.94 -14.29
C GLY A 458 20.26 0.96 -14.19
N GLY A 459 19.69 1.67 -13.22
CA GLY A 459 18.26 1.64 -12.88
C GLY A 459 18.17 1.22 -11.42
N GLY A 460 18.17 2.21 -10.53
CA GLY A 460 18.80 2.10 -9.22
C GLY A 460 17.83 2.39 -8.09
N TYR A 461 17.50 1.36 -7.31
CA TYR A 461 16.87 1.38 -5.98
C TYR A 461 15.59 2.20 -5.79
N TYR A 462 15.16 3.01 -6.75
CA TYR A 462 14.05 3.93 -6.59
C TYR A 462 13.30 4.09 -7.89
N THR A 463 12.02 4.43 -7.76
CA THR A 463 11.13 4.66 -8.89
C THR A 463 10.07 5.70 -8.53
N THR A 464 9.41 6.23 -9.54
CA THR A 464 8.13 6.94 -9.40
C THR A 464 7.01 5.91 -9.31
N PHE A 465 6.25 5.95 -8.23
CA PHE A 465 5.16 5.04 -7.93
C PHE A 465 3.87 5.80 -7.67
N GLY A 466 2.78 5.05 -7.68
CA GLY A 466 1.44 5.60 -7.75
C GLY A 466 0.35 4.63 -7.33
N GLY A 467 -0.87 4.94 -7.77
CA GLY A 467 -2.05 4.15 -7.47
C GLY A 467 -2.60 4.35 -6.06
N THR A 468 -3.79 3.80 -5.83
CA THR A 468 -4.32 3.63 -4.46
C THR A 468 -3.48 2.66 -3.64
N SER A 469 -2.63 1.85 -4.28
CA SER A 469 -1.59 1.03 -3.66
C SER A 469 -0.59 1.89 -2.90
N GLY A 470 0.02 2.91 -3.53
CA GLY A 470 0.93 3.85 -2.86
C GLY A 470 0.25 4.69 -1.77
N ALA A 471 -1.00 5.10 -2.00
CA ALA A 471 -1.81 5.80 -1.00
C ALA A 471 -2.06 4.92 0.24
N SER A 472 -2.46 3.66 0.04
CA SER A 472 -2.73 2.70 1.12
C SER A 472 -1.46 2.31 1.90
N ALA A 473 -0.31 2.22 1.22
CA ALA A 473 0.98 1.96 1.86
C ALA A 473 1.35 3.09 2.85
N GLN A 474 1.19 4.34 2.46
CA GLN A 474 1.43 5.48 3.37
C GLN A 474 0.49 5.45 4.59
N VAL A 475 -0.80 5.13 4.40
CA VAL A 475 -1.74 4.96 5.52
C VAL A 475 -1.38 3.75 6.40
N GLY A 476 -0.82 2.69 5.82
CA GLY A 476 -0.21 1.58 6.56
C GLY A 476 0.90 2.07 7.49
N GLY A 477 1.78 2.94 7.00
CA GLY A 477 2.80 3.60 7.80
C GLY A 477 2.22 4.54 8.87
N LEU A 478 1.14 5.27 8.59
CA LEU A 478 0.46 6.09 9.60
C LEU A 478 -0.13 5.24 10.73
N CYS A 479 -0.72 4.08 10.40
CA CYS A 479 -1.20 3.13 11.38
C CYS A 479 -0.05 2.58 12.23
N ALA A 480 1.12 2.35 11.62
CA ALA A 480 2.33 1.95 12.34
C ALA A 480 2.81 3.06 13.32
N LEU A 481 2.80 4.33 12.89
CA LEU A 481 3.10 5.47 13.76
C LEU A 481 2.15 5.56 14.95
N ILE A 482 0.83 5.39 14.73
CA ILE A 482 -0.17 5.39 15.79
C ILE A 482 0.12 4.27 16.81
N GLN A 483 0.41 3.06 16.34
CA GLN A 483 0.72 1.92 17.22
C GLN A 483 2.05 2.13 17.97
N ARG A 484 3.07 2.64 17.29
CA ARG A 484 4.39 2.96 17.90
C ARG A 484 4.26 4.05 18.96
N ALA A 485 3.48 5.10 18.67
CA ALA A 485 3.17 6.16 19.62
C ALA A 485 2.48 5.59 20.87
N TYR A 486 1.43 4.79 20.71
CA TYR A 486 0.74 4.14 21.83
C TYR A 486 1.70 3.24 22.65
N LYS A 487 2.51 2.41 21.98
CA LYS A 487 3.50 1.53 22.62
C LYS A 487 4.57 2.28 23.39
N SER A 488 4.91 3.51 23.01
CA SER A 488 5.88 4.34 23.75
C SER A 488 5.42 4.66 25.17
N ARG A 489 4.10 4.64 25.44
CA ARG A 489 3.51 4.87 26.76
C ARG A 489 3.08 3.59 27.50
N HIS A 490 3.00 2.46 26.80
CA HIS A 490 2.40 1.21 27.30
C HIS A 490 3.42 0.10 27.52
N ASN A 491 3.11 -1.18 27.32
CA ASN A 491 4.06 -2.29 27.21
C ASN A 491 4.30 -2.68 25.74
N PRO A 492 5.42 -3.36 25.40
CA PRO A 492 5.72 -3.72 24.00
C PRO A 492 4.65 -4.59 23.30
N GLY A 493 3.93 -5.39 24.07
CA GLY A 493 2.86 -6.26 23.59
C GLY A 493 1.48 -5.62 23.53
N ASP A 494 1.32 -4.40 24.06
CA ASP A 494 0.05 -3.68 24.03
C ASP A 494 -0.15 -3.05 22.65
N ARG A 495 -1.38 -3.06 22.15
CA ARG A 495 -1.75 -2.44 20.87
C ARG A 495 -3.17 -1.92 20.90
N LEU A 496 -3.43 -0.90 20.10
CA LEU A 496 -4.78 -0.44 19.83
C LEU A 496 -5.48 -1.43 18.90
N SER A 497 -6.78 -1.63 19.11
CA SER A 497 -7.62 -2.43 18.22
C SER A 497 -7.81 -1.75 16.86
N GLY A 498 -8.19 -2.52 15.83
CA GLY A 498 -8.43 -1.96 14.50
C GLY A 498 -9.44 -0.81 14.47
N PRO A 499 -10.63 -0.94 15.12
CA PRO A 499 -11.58 0.16 15.23
C PRO A 499 -11.03 1.39 15.96
N GLN A 500 -10.19 1.21 16.99
CA GLN A 500 -9.57 2.34 17.69
C GLN A 500 -8.59 3.09 16.79
N VAL A 501 -7.72 2.37 16.07
CA VAL A 501 -6.78 2.99 15.10
C VAL A 501 -7.57 3.70 13.99
N LYS A 502 -8.59 3.05 13.43
CA LYS A 502 -9.46 3.66 12.41
C LYS A 502 -10.14 4.93 12.94
N SER A 503 -10.64 4.92 14.17
CA SER A 503 -11.27 6.10 14.79
C SER A 503 -10.27 7.25 14.94
N ILE A 504 -9.07 6.98 15.46
CA ILE A 504 -8.00 8.00 15.59
C ILE A 504 -7.70 8.60 14.21
N LEU A 505 -7.54 7.74 13.19
CA LEU A 505 -7.24 8.17 11.84
C LEU A 505 -8.36 9.05 11.26
N LYS A 506 -9.64 8.62 11.35
CA LYS A 506 -10.78 9.41 10.89
C LYS A 506 -10.87 10.77 11.58
N THR A 507 -10.66 10.83 12.90
CA THR A 507 -10.70 12.08 13.68
C THR A 507 -9.52 13.00 13.37
N ALA A 508 -8.36 12.44 13.03
CA ALA A 508 -7.17 13.19 12.61
C ALA A 508 -7.22 13.66 11.15
N SER A 509 -8.20 13.19 10.37
CA SER A 509 -8.38 13.58 8.97
C SER A 509 -9.24 14.83 8.80
N ARG A 510 -9.01 15.56 7.71
CA ARG A 510 -9.77 16.79 7.39
C ARG A 510 -10.16 16.86 5.92
N LEU A 511 -11.43 17.16 5.67
CA LEU A 511 -11.97 17.44 4.33
C LEU A 511 -11.55 18.81 3.78
N ASP A 512 -11.19 19.74 4.65
CA ASP A 512 -10.71 21.08 4.27
C ASP A 512 -9.18 21.17 4.22
N ALA A 513 -8.49 20.02 4.24
CA ALA A 513 -7.04 19.92 4.18
C ALA A 513 -6.49 20.36 2.83
N ILE A 514 -5.27 20.90 2.85
CA ILE A 514 -4.46 21.20 1.67
C ILE A 514 -3.42 20.10 1.53
N VAL A 515 -3.25 19.55 0.34
CA VAL A 515 -2.22 18.56 0.05
C VAL A 515 -0.91 19.31 -0.23
N ALA A 516 -0.10 19.56 0.79
CA ALA A 516 1.19 20.26 0.62
C ALA A 516 2.12 19.53 -0.36
N PRO A 517 2.91 20.23 -1.20
CA PRO A 517 3.10 21.69 -1.31
C PRO A 517 2.00 22.45 -2.06
N GLY A 518 0.85 21.83 -2.35
CA GLY A 518 -0.30 22.47 -2.97
C GLY A 518 -0.89 23.62 -2.16
N THR A 519 -1.84 24.31 -2.76
CA THR A 519 -2.59 25.44 -2.16
C THR A 519 -4.09 25.25 -2.23
N ARG A 520 -4.56 24.33 -3.08
CA ARG A 520 -5.97 23.96 -3.20
C ARG A 520 -6.33 23.00 -2.07
N LYS A 521 -7.47 23.24 -1.42
CA LYS A 521 -8.06 22.26 -0.51
C LYS A 521 -8.54 21.04 -1.31
N LEU A 522 -8.79 19.93 -0.63
CA LEU A 522 -9.52 18.82 -1.28
C LEU A 522 -10.78 19.38 -1.96
N THR A 523 -10.93 19.06 -3.25
CA THR A 523 -11.98 19.57 -4.12
C THR A 523 -12.51 18.43 -4.95
N ALA A 524 -13.83 18.21 -4.93
CA ALA A 524 -14.48 17.17 -5.72
C ALA A 524 -14.35 17.43 -7.23
N ASP A 525 -14.29 16.36 -8.01
CA ASP A 525 -14.28 16.37 -9.47
C ASP A 525 -15.52 15.67 -10.05
N CYS A 526 -15.74 15.80 -11.36
CA CYS A 526 -16.88 15.17 -12.06
C CYS A 526 -16.38 13.94 -12.82
N MET A 527 -16.30 12.78 -12.17
CA MET A 527 -15.69 11.59 -12.79
C MET A 527 -16.70 10.77 -13.56
N ASN A 528 -17.83 10.45 -12.92
CA ASN A 528 -18.75 9.44 -13.41
C ASN A 528 -20.17 9.95 -13.64
N ALA A 529 -20.47 11.21 -13.32
CA ALA A 529 -21.75 11.84 -13.60
C ALA A 529 -21.62 13.35 -13.85
N GLU A 530 -22.62 13.93 -14.52
CA GLU A 530 -22.74 15.38 -14.68
C GLU A 530 -22.99 16.03 -13.31
N SER A 531 -22.25 17.11 -13.01
CA SER A 531 -22.37 17.84 -11.73
C SER A 531 -22.17 16.95 -10.48
N GLU A 532 -21.40 15.86 -10.60
CA GLU A 532 -21.11 14.96 -9.48
C GLU A 532 -20.38 15.68 -8.33
N ASP A 533 -19.65 16.75 -8.65
CA ASP A 533 -18.94 17.61 -7.68
C ASP A 533 -19.87 18.33 -6.70
N ALA A 534 -21.20 18.29 -6.91
CA ALA A 534 -22.20 18.74 -5.96
C ALA A 534 -22.52 17.72 -4.85
N VAL A 535 -22.08 16.46 -4.98
CA VAL A 535 -22.23 15.43 -3.95
C VAL A 535 -21.33 15.76 -2.75
N GLU A 536 -21.72 15.30 -1.56
CA GLU A 536 -20.96 15.56 -0.33
C GLU A 536 -19.48 15.15 -0.46
N MET A 537 -18.57 16.02 0.00
CA MET A 537 -17.12 15.80 -0.06
C MET A 537 -16.67 14.47 0.58
N ALA A 538 -17.38 13.99 1.60
CA ALA A 538 -17.08 12.71 2.23
C ALA A 538 -17.26 11.51 1.28
N TYR A 539 -18.10 11.63 0.26
CA TYR A 539 -18.26 10.60 -0.77
C TYR A 539 -16.98 10.42 -1.61
N PHE A 540 -16.25 11.51 -1.85
CA PHE A 540 -15.02 11.51 -2.64
C PHE A 540 -13.77 11.23 -1.82
N PHE A 541 -13.76 11.70 -0.56
CA PHE A 541 -12.54 11.74 0.25
C PHE A 541 -12.65 11.03 1.60
N GLY A 542 -13.78 10.38 1.91
CA GLY A 542 -14.01 9.77 3.21
C GLY A 542 -13.97 10.81 4.33
N SER A 543 -13.10 10.61 5.33
CA SER A 543 -12.85 11.61 6.38
C SER A 543 -11.85 12.71 5.96
N GLY A 544 -11.32 12.63 4.74
CA GLY A 544 -10.34 13.55 4.18
C GLY A 544 -8.88 13.08 4.35
N LEU A 545 -7.96 14.02 4.21
CA LEU A 545 -6.51 13.78 4.30
C LEU A 545 -6.09 13.64 5.77
N PRO A 546 -5.45 12.54 6.18
CA PRO A 546 -4.92 12.35 7.54
C PRO A 546 -3.84 13.36 7.91
N ASN A 547 -3.81 13.75 9.17
CA ASN A 547 -2.71 14.50 9.78
C ASN A 547 -1.98 13.62 10.79
N ALA A 548 -0.75 13.19 10.46
CA ALA A 548 0.07 12.30 11.28
C ALA A 548 0.33 12.85 12.68
N ARG A 549 0.60 14.16 12.80
CA ARG A 549 0.80 14.82 14.10
C ARG A 549 -0.43 14.70 14.99
N ALA A 550 -1.61 15.01 14.47
CA ALA A 550 -2.86 14.89 15.23
C ALA A 550 -3.13 13.43 15.64
N ALA A 551 -2.91 12.47 14.73
CA ALA A 551 -3.05 11.04 15.01
C ALA A 551 -2.09 10.54 16.10
N VAL A 552 -0.81 10.92 16.02
CA VAL A 552 0.21 10.57 17.04
C VAL A 552 -0.13 11.19 18.38
N GLN A 553 -0.54 12.46 18.43
CA GLN A 553 -0.93 13.12 19.68
C GLN A 553 -2.15 12.44 20.33
N ALA A 554 -3.15 12.03 19.52
CA ALA A 554 -4.29 11.28 20.01
C ALA A 554 -3.86 9.91 20.59
N ALA A 555 -2.94 9.21 19.93
CA ALA A 555 -2.43 7.92 20.40
C ALA A 555 -1.59 8.02 21.68
N LEU A 556 -0.84 9.12 21.86
CA LEU A 556 -0.05 9.41 23.07
C LEU A 556 -0.90 9.84 24.28
N ALA A 557 -2.15 10.26 24.04
CA ALA A 557 -3.08 10.72 25.07
C ALA A 557 -3.97 9.61 25.62
N ILE A 558 -3.98 8.44 24.98
CA ILE A 558 -4.53 7.18 25.51
C ILE A 558 -3.47 6.60 26.43
#